data_AF-A0A953C283-F1
#
_entry.id   AF-A0A953C283-F1
#
_cell.length_a   1.000
_cell.length_b   1.000
_cell.length_c   1.000
_cell.angle_alpha   90.00
_cell.angle_beta   90.00
_cell.angle_gamma   90.00
#
_symmetry.space_group_name_H-M   'P 1'
#
loop_
_entity.id
_entity.type
_entity.pdbx_description
1 polymer ?
#
loop_
_entity_poly.entity_id
_entity_poly.type
_entity_poly.pdbx_seq_one_letter_code
_entity_poly.pdbx_strand_id
1 'polypeptide(L)'
;MAAGDRTGEDWNAQEIDLIVADYFDMRDRELHGEPYVKAHRNAELQKLTGRSKGSIEFKHQNISAVLMSLGEPWIAGYKPMVNFQKALLDGVERFIDRRTEFVLPVPTTEMALAEQGALFIGEAPQKIERPEDTNPALARLVRKFDPAARDERNRALGRLGEERVLKSEQVRLRGEGRDDLARKVRWVAQEEGDGAGYDILSFTVRGEERFLEVKTTAGHMQTPFFISRNEKNFAEERPDGFRIFRLYDFAKEPKAFKIAPPLESRLILDAANYRASFR
;
A
#
# COMPACT_ATOMS: atom_id res chain seq x y z
N MET A 1 -39.79 -6.64 -19.35
CA MET A 1 -39.05 -6.96 -20.61
C MET A 1 -37.64 -7.34 -20.20
N ALA A 2 -37.19 -8.55 -20.54
CA ALA A 2 -35.83 -8.97 -20.25
C ALA A 2 -34.87 -8.08 -21.05
N ALA A 3 -34.03 -7.31 -20.36
CA ALA A 3 -32.96 -6.58 -21.02
C ALA A 3 -32.10 -7.62 -21.76
N GLY A 4 -31.98 -7.46 -23.08
CA GLY A 4 -31.16 -8.36 -23.91
C GLY A 4 -29.72 -8.39 -23.44
N ASP A 5 -29.00 -9.46 -23.76
CA ASP A 5 -27.58 -9.61 -23.44
C ASP A 5 -26.75 -8.48 -24.09
N ARG A 6 -26.29 -7.52 -23.27
CA ARG A 6 -25.50 -6.34 -23.70
C ARG A 6 -24.00 -6.63 -23.73
N THR A 7 -23.61 -7.87 -23.97
CA THR A 7 -22.22 -8.28 -24.07
C THR A 7 -21.56 -7.61 -25.29
N GLY A 8 -20.45 -6.90 -25.06
CA GLY A 8 -19.70 -6.19 -26.11
C GLY A 8 -20.04 -4.70 -26.27
N GLU A 9 -21.14 -4.21 -25.68
CA GLU A 9 -21.43 -2.77 -25.67
C GLU A 9 -20.52 -2.00 -24.71
N ASP A 10 -20.19 -0.74 -25.02
CA ASP A 10 -19.46 0.13 -24.10
C ASP A 10 -20.26 0.43 -22.83
N TRP A 11 -19.55 0.52 -21.69
CA TRP A 11 -20.16 0.87 -20.40
C TRP A 11 -20.48 2.36 -20.35
N ASN A 12 -21.73 2.72 -20.05
CA ASN A 12 -22.13 4.11 -19.91
C ASN A 12 -21.78 4.67 -18.51
N ALA A 13 -21.88 5.99 -18.34
CA ALA A 13 -21.51 6.66 -17.10
C ALA A 13 -22.32 6.19 -15.87
N GLN A 14 -23.62 5.92 -16.04
CA GLN A 14 -24.48 5.45 -14.95
C GLN A 14 -24.12 4.01 -14.53
N GLU A 15 -23.85 3.13 -15.48
CA GLU A 15 -23.40 1.76 -15.20
C GLU A 15 -22.05 1.77 -14.45
N ILE A 16 -21.14 2.64 -14.87
CA ILE A 16 -19.83 2.84 -14.22
C ILE A 16 -20.02 3.36 -12.79
N ASP A 17 -20.87 4.37 -12.58
CA ASP A 17 -21.10 4.92 -11.25
C ASP A 17 -21.71 3.87 -10.31
N LEU A 18 -22.65 3.05 -10.80
CA LEU A 18 -23.26 1.95 -10.03
C LEU A 18 -22.24 0.88 -9.63
N ILE A 19 -21.43 0.39 -10.56
CA ILE A 19 -20.46 -0.68 -10.27
C ILE A 19 -19.30 -0.19 -9.40
N VAL A 20 -18.89 1.08 -9.56
CA VAL A 20 -17.89 1.68 -8.67
C VAL A 20 -18.46 1.80 -7.26
N ALA A 21 -19.68 2.29 -7.08
CA ALA A 21 -20.30 2.38 -5.76
C ALA A 21 -20.48 1.00 -5.10
N ASP A 22 -20.94 0.01 -5.86
CA ASP A 22 -21.10 -1.38 -5.38
C ASP A 22 -19.76 -1.97 -4.92
N TYR A 23 -18.70 -1.76 -5.71
CA TYR A 23 -17.36 -2.24 -5.40
C TYR A 23 -16.82 -1.61 -4.12
N PHE A 24 -16.95 -0.30 -3.94
CA PHE A 24 -16.44 0.39 -2.76
C PHE A 24 -17.19 -0.04 -1.49
N ASP A 25 -18.52 -0.21 -1.52
CA ASP A 25 -19.27 -0.74 -0.37
C ASP A 25 -18.82 -2.16 0.00
N MET A 26 -18.61 -3.05 -0.98
CA MET A 26 -18.05 -4.39 -0.69
C MET A 26 -16.64 -4.30 -0.09
N ARG A 27 -15.80 -3.39 -0.59
CA ARG A 27 -14.43 -3.23 -0.09
C ARG A 27 -14.43 -2.72 1.34
N ASP A 28 -15.27 -1.73 1.66
CA ASP A 28 -15.35 -1.20 3.01
C ASP A 28 -15.85 -2.28 3.99
N ARG A 29 -16.84 -3.09 3.59
CA ARG A 29 -17.25 -4.27 4.36
C ARG A 29 -16.09 -5.22 4.61
N GLU A 30 -15.31 -5.56 3.58
CA GLU A 30 -14.13 -6.43 3.72
C GLU A 30 -13.09 -5.84 4.68
N LEU A 31 -12.86 -4.53 4.66
CA LEU A 31 -11.93 -3.86 5.56
C LEU A 31 -12.41 -3.83 7.02
N HIS A 32 -13.73 -3.80 7.25
CA HIS A 32 -14.33 -3.82 8.59
C HIS A 32 -14.68 -5.24 9.07
N GLY A 33 -14.35 -6.29 8.30
CA GLY A 33 -14.72 -7.67 8.62
C GLY A 33 -16.22 -7.94 8.53
N GLU A 34 -16.99 -7.07 7.88
CA GLU A 34 -18.42 -7.26 7.68
C GLU A 34 -18.70 -8.27 6.56
N PRO A 35 -19.68 -9.18 6.74
CA PRO A 35 -20.00 -10.18 5.73
C PRO A 35 -20.65 -9.55 4.50
N TYR A 36 -20.28 -10.03 3.31
CA TYR A 36 -20.96 -9.75 2.05
C TYR A 36 -20.83 -10.95 1.09
N VAL A 37 -21.80 -11.11 0.18
CA VAL A 37 -21.82 -12.24 -0.77
C VAL A 37 -21.67 -11.71 -2.20
N LYS A 38 -20.50 -11.93 -2.81
CA LYS A 38 -20.16 -11.48 -4.17
C LYS A 38 -21.18 -11.89 -5.23
N ALA A 39 -21.73 -13.10 -5.11
CA ALA A 39 -22.74 -13.60 -6.03
C ALA A 39 -24.05 -12.79 -5.96
N HIS A 40 -24.48 -12.36 -4.77
CA HIS A 40 -25.68 -11.52 -4.61
C HIS A 40 -25.44 -10.13 -5.17
N ARG A 41 -24.29 -9.50 -4.87
CA ARG A 41 -23.91 -8.18 -5.38
C ARG A 41 -23.87 -8.15 -6.90
N ASN A 42 -23.25 -9.17 -7.49
CA ASN A 42 -23.24 -9.37 -8.93
C ASN A 42 -24.67 -9.52 -9.49
N ALA A 43 -25.52 -10.36 -8.91
CA ALA A 43 -26.90 -10.54 -9.37
C ALA A 43 -27.73 -9.26 -9.33
N GLU A 44 -27.56 -8.41 -8.32
CA GLU A 44 -28.23 -7.10 -8.26
C GLU A 44 -27.70 -6.15 -9.35
N LEU A 45 -26.38 -6.09 -9.57
CA LEU A 45 -25.81 -5.30 -10.66
C LEU A 45 -26.29 -5.77 -12.04
N GLN A 46 -26.47 -7.08 -12.25
CA GLN A 46 -27.06 -7.60 -13.50
C GLN A 46 -28.46 -7.04 -13.73
N LYS A 47 -29.31 -6.99 -12.69
CA LYS A 47 -30.67 -6.42 -12.79
C LYS A 47 -30.65 -4.92 -13.11
N LEU A 48 -29.72 -4.17 -12.52
CA LEU A 48 -29.62 -2.71 -12.69
C LEU A 48 -29.01 -2.29 -14.03
N THR A 49 -28.08 -3.06 -14.57
CA THR A 49 -27.28 -2.68 -15.75
C THR A 49 -27.62 -3.48 -17.01
N GLY A 50 -28.21 -4.67 -16.86
CA GLY A 50 -28.38 -5.63 -17.95
C GLY A 50 -27.07 -6.29 -18.40
N ARG A 51 -25.97 -6.10 -17.67
CA ARG A 51 -24.66 -6.72 -17.98
C ARG A 51 -24.62 -8.17 -17.50
N SER A 52 -23.85 -9.00 -18.18
CA SER A 52 -23.64 -10.39 -17.76
C SER A 52 -22.76 -10.48 -16.50
N LYS A 53 -22.90 -11.58 -15.75
CA LYS A 53 -22.07 -11.90 -14.58
C LYS A 53 -20.57 -11.69 -14.87
N GLY A 54 -20.08 -12.23 -15.97
CA GLY A 54 -18.67 -12.16 -16.36
C GLY A 54 -18.20 -10.74 -16.66
N SER A 55 -19.05 -9.93 -17.31
CA SER A 55 -18.73 -8.51 -17.58
C SER A 55 -18.56 -7.70 -16.29
N ILE A 56 -19.41 -7.96 -15.29
CA ILE A 56 -19.33 -7.33 -13.97
C ILE A 56 -18.07 -7.77 -13.22
N GLU A 57 -17.77 -9.07 -13.17
CA GLU A 57 -16.55 -9.58 -12.52
C GLU A 57 -15.29 -9.01 -13.16
N PHE A 58 -15.25 -8.94 -14.48
CA PHE A 58 -14.15 -8.33 -15.22
C PHE A 58 -14.00 -6.84 -14.88
N LYS A 59 -15.11 -6.10 -14.79
CA LYS A 59 -15.09 -4.69 -14.43
C LYS A 59 -14.63 -4.48 -12.98
N HIS A 60 -14.98 -5.36 -12.05
CA HIS A 60 -14.43 -5.35 -10.67
C HIS A 60 -12.91 -5.58 -10.65
N GLN A 61 -12.38 -6.48 -11.49
CA GLN A 61 -10.92 -6.66 -11.65
C GLN A 61 -10.26 -5.40 -12.22
N ASN A 62 -10.93 -4.69 -13.13
CA ASN A 62 -10.44 -3.41 -13.65
C ASN A 62 -10.42 -2.33 -12.56
N ILE A 63 -11.47 -2.22 -11.73
CA ILE A 63 -11.49 -1.30 -10.58
C ILE A 63 -10.35 -1.65 -9.62
N SER A 64 -10.12 -2.94 -9.36
CA SER A 64 -9.01 -3.41 -8.52
C SER A 64 -7.65 -2.97 -9.07
N ALA A 65 -7.46 -2.99 -10.39
CA ALA A 65 -6.24 -2.48 -11.03
C ALA A 65 -6.07 -0.97 -10.89
N VAL A 66 -7.16 -0.19 -10.98
CA VAL A 66 -7.10 1.26 -10.71
C VAL A 66 -6.68 1.49 -9.26
N LEU A 67 -7.33 0.83 -8.29
CA LEU A 67 -7.02 0.98 -6.87
C LEU A 67 -5.59 0.55 -6.51
N MET A 68 -5.09 -0.50 -7.15
CA MET A 68 -3.69 -0.93 -6.99
C MET A 68 -2.72 0.20 -7.35
N SER A 69 -2.89 0.87 -8.50
CA SER A 69 -2.07 2.04 -8.88
C SER A 69 -2.26 3.23 -7.94
N LEU A 70 -3.42 3.39 -7.29
CA LEU A 70 -3.66 4.42 -6.27
C LEU A 70 -3.15 4.01 -4.86
N GLY A 71 -2.46 2.87 -4.74
CA GLY A 71 -1.99 2.35 -3.46
C GLY A 71 -3.12 2.07 -2.47
N GLU A 72 -4.34 1.85 -2.95
CA GLU A 72 -5.52 1.57 -2.14
C GLU A 72 -5.72 0.05 -2.00
N PRO A 73 -6.23 -0.44 -0.86
CA PRO A 73 -6.67 -1.82 -0.74
C PRO A 73 -7.71 -2.15 -1.81
N TRP A 74 -7.66 -3.39 -2.31
CA TRP A 74 -8.64 -3.94 -3.25
C TRP A 74 -9.19 -5.26 -2.70
N ILE A 75 -10.28 -5.75 -3.29
CA ILE A 75 -10.98 -6.96 -2.84
C ILE A 75 -10.21 -8.19 -3.31
N ALA A 76 -9.67 -8.99 -2.40
CA ALA A 76 -8.72 -10.08 -2.72
C ALA A 76 -9.22 -11.08 -3.79
N GLY A 77 -10.54 -11.29 -3.87
CA GLY A 77 -11.14 -12.18 -4.87
C GLY A 77 -11.32 -11.57 -6.27
N TYR A 78 -11.05 -10.29 -6.46
CA TYR A 78 -11.04 -9.60 -7.76
C TYR A 78 -9.61 -9.20 -8.10
N LYS A 79 -8.81 -10.16 -8.55
CA LYS A 79 -7.41 -9.91 -8.92
C LYS A 79 -7.31 -8.76 -9.93
N PRO A 80 -6.46 -7.74 -9.69
CA PRO A 80 -6.24 -6.63 -10.62
C PRO A 80 -6.01 -7.09 -12.06
N MET A 81 -6.79 -6.56 -12.99
CA MET A 81 -6.57 -6.74 -14.42
C MET A 81 -6.62 -5.39 -15.14
N VAL A 82 -5.49 -5.02 -15.75
CA VAL A 82 -5.35 -3.77 -16.51
C VAL A 82 -6.03 -3.94 -17.87
N ASN A 83 -7.32 -3.63 -17.91
CA ASN A 83 -8.10 -3.52 -19.16
C ASN A 83 -9.25 -2.55 -18.96
N PHE A 84 -8.96 -1.25 -18.92
CA PHE A 84 -9.98 -0.23 -18.71
C PHE A 84 -9.82 0.96 -19.64
N GLN A 85 -10.96 1.50 -20.03
CA GLN A 85 -11.07 2.76 -20.76
C GLN A 85 -11.03 3.94 -19.78
N LYS A 86 -10.78 5.15 -20.31
CA LYS A 86 -10.79 6.40 -19.54
C LYS A 86 -12.09 6.60 -18.73
N ALA A 87 -13.24 6.16 -19.25
CA ALA A 87 -14.52 6.32 -18.58
C ALA A 87 -14.56 5.67 -17.18
N LEU A 88 -13.89 4.53 -16.98
CA LEU A 88 -13.79 3.90 -15.67
C LEU A 88 -12.94 4.73 -14.71
N LEU A 89 -11.82 5.27 -15.19
CA LEU A 89 -10.96 6.17 -14.41
C LEU A 89 -11.72 7.41 -13.95
N ASP A 90 -12.50 8.01 -14.85
CA ASP A 90 -13.34 9.16 -14.53
C ASP A 90 -14.41 8.81 -13.49
N GLY A 91 -15.00 7.61 -13.55
CA GLY A 91 -15.97 7.11 -12.57
C GLY A 91 -15.36 6.91 -11.18
N VAL A 92 -14.18 6.28 -11.11
CA VAL A 92 -13.44 6.10 -9.86
C VAL A 92 -13.04 7.46 -9.28
N GLU A 93 -12.55 8.39 -10.10
CA GLU A 93 -12.21 9.75 -9.67
C GLU A 93 -13.42 10.47 -9.08
N ARG A 94 -14.56 10.48 -9.80
CA ARG A 94 -15.81 11.11 -9.32
C ARG A 94 -16.26 10.51 -8.00
N PHE A 95 -16.11 9.19 -7.82
CA PHE A 95 -16.51 8.53 -6.58
C PHE A 95 -15.60 8.95 -5.41
N ILE A 96 -14.27 8.94 -5.61
CA ILE A 96 -13.30 9.33 -4.58
C ILE A 96 -13.46 10.80 -4.21
N ASP A 97 -13.64 11.71 -5.18
CA ASP A 97 -13.82 13.15 -4.93
C ASP A 97 -15.06 13.46 -4.05
N ARG A 98 -16.09 12.62 -4.13
CA ARG A 98 -17.33 12.77 -3.33
C ARG A 98 -17.17 12.23 -1.90
N ARG A 99 -16.18 11.38 -1.65
CA ARG A 99 -15.90 10.86 -0.31
C ARG A 99 -15.13 11.91 0.48
N THR A 100 -15.78 12.51 1.48
CA THR A 100 -15.17 13.52 2.36
C THR A 100 -14.08 12.92 3.26
N GLU A 101 -14.03 11.60 3.39
CA GLU A 101 -13.05 10.90 4.21
C GLU A 101 -12.42 9.76 3.40
N PHE A 102 -11.12 9.88 3.12
CA PHE A 102 -10.30 8.69 3.00
C PHE A 102 -10.31 8.05 4.38
N VAL A 103 -11.12 7.00 4.56
CA VAL A 103 -11.04 6.15 5.73
C VAL A 103 -9.62 5.60 5.76
N LEU A 104 -8.78 6.18 6.61
CA LEU A 104 -7.46 5.63 6.86
C LEU A 104 -7.72 4.23 7.41
N PRO A 105 -7.24 3.17 6.75
CA PRO A 105 -7.38 1.86 7.33
C PRO A 105 -6.44 1.81 8.54
N VAL A 106 -6.99 2.11 9.70
CA VAL A 106 -6.35 1.82 10.98
C VAL A 106 -6.46 0.30 11.15
N PRO A 107 -5.40 -0.40 11.59
CA PRO A 107 -5.47 -1.81 11.93
C PRO A 107 -6.71 -2.11 12.75
N THR A 108 -7.45 -3.15 12.37
CA THR A 108 -8.60 -3.62 13.15
C THR A 108 -8.17 -3.94 14.58
N THR A 109 -9.08 -3.77 15.54
CA THR A 109 -8.84 -4.03 16.97
C THR A 109 -8.24 -5.41 17.23
N GLU A 110 -8.56 -6.41 16.40
CA GLU A 110 -7.97 -7.77 16.46
C GLU A 110 -6.45 -7.80 16.28
N MET A 111 -5.88 -6.93 15.43
CA MET A 111 -4.43 -6.82 15.30
C MET A 111 -3.79 -6.29 16.59
N ALA A 112 -4.47 -5.42 17.35
CA ALA A 112 -3.95 -4.89 18.61
C ALA A 112 -3.97 -5.91 19.76
N LEU A 113 -4.85 -6.93 19.68
CA LEU A 113 -5.01 -7.96 20.72
C LEU A 113 -4.17 -9.23 20.50
N ALA A 114 -3.68 -9.49 19.29
CA ALA A 114 -2.83 -10.67 19.03
C ALA A 114 -1.40 -10.45 19.56
N GLU A 115 -0.80 -11.48 20.18
CA GLU A 115 0.65 -11.51 20.38
C GLU A 115 1.34 -11.51 19.00
N GLN A 116 1.73 -10.33 18.54
CA GLN A 116 2.35 -10.18 17.23
C GLN A 116 3.78 -10.72 17.28
N GLY A 117 3.97 -11.95 16.80
CA GLY A 117 5.28 -12.55 16.61
C GLY A 117 6.18 -11.76 15.65
N ALA A 118 7.38 -12.31 15.38
CA ALA A 118 8.27 -11.71 14.39
C ALA A 118 7.59 -11.62 13.02
N LEU A 119 7.74 -10.48 12.33
CA LEU A 119 7.29 -10.31 10.96
C LEU A 119 7.98 -11.33 10.06
N PHE A 120 7.21 -12.01 9.23
CA PHE A 120 7.77 -12.74 8.11
C PHE A 120 8.35 -11.74 7.09
N ILE A 121 9.63 -11.91 6.75
CA ILE A 121 10.33 -11.07 5.78
C ILE A 121 10.39 -11.84 4.45
N GLY A 122 9.58 -11.42 3.49
CA GLY A 122 9.59 -11.93 2.13
C GLY A 122 10.68 -11.31 1.26
N GLU A 123 10.73 -11.74 0.00
CA GLU A 123 11.63 -11.18 -1.00
C GLU A 123 11.15 -9.80 -1.49
N ALA A 124 12.10 -8.89 -1.73
CA ALA A 124 11.80 -7.62 -2.37
C ALA A 124 11.40 -7.84 -3.84
N PRO A 125 10.34 -7.18 -4.34
CA PRO A 125 9.90 -7.34 -5.71
C PRO A 125 10.97 -6.90 -6.72
N GLN A 126 10.84 -7.38 -7.96
CA GLN A 126 11.63 -6.88 -9.08
C GLN A 126 11.09 -5.54 -9.56
N LYS A 127 11.96 -4.77 -10.24
CA LYS A 127 11.54 -3.58 -10.97
C LYS A 127 10.62 -3.99 -12.11
N ILE A 128 9.45 -3.39 -12.18
CA ILE A 128 8.49 -3.61 -13.27
C ILE A 128 8.06 -2.27 -13.83
N GLU A 129 7.66 -2.26 -15.10
CA GLU A 129 6.90 -1.15 -15.67
C GLU A 129 5.53 -1.09 -15.00
N ARG A 130 5.08 0.13 -14.69
CA ARG A 130 3.77 0.35 -14.07
C ARG A 130 2.75 0.73 -15.14
N PRO A 131 1.46 0.39 -14.94
CA PRO A 131 0.41 0.74 -15.89
C PRO A 131 0.33 2.26 -16.17
N GLU A 132 0.60 3.09 -15.17
CA GLU A 132 0.63 4.55 -15.30
C GLU A 132 1.77 5.08 -16.18
N ASP A 133 2.84 4.31 -16.40
CA ASP A 133 3.97 4.74 -17.24
C ASP A 133 3.55 4.83 -18.73
N THR A 134 2.53 4.06 -19.14
CA THR A 134 2.02 4.01 -20.53
C THR A 134 0.61 4.57 -20.68
N ASN A 135 -0.09 4.90 -19.59
CA ASN A 135 -1.45 5.42 -19.59
C ASN A 135 -1.51 6.83 -18.97
N PRO A 136 -1.53 7.91 -19.79
CA PRO A 136 -1.55 9.29 -19.30
C PRO A 136 -2.75 9.64 -18.42
N ALA A 137 -3.92 9.03 -18.67
CA ALA A 137 -5.12 9.28 -17.87
C ALA A 137 -4.98 8.67 -16.46
N LEU A 138 -4.40 7.47 -16.37
CA LEU A 138 -4.07 6.84 -15.10
C LEU A 138 -2.95 7.61 -14.38
N ALA A 139 -1.89 8.01 -15.09
CA ALA A 139 -0.81 8.83 -14.52
C ALA A 139 -1.34 10.13 -13.90
N ARG A 140 -2.27 10.82 -14.57
CA ARG A 140 -2.94 12.01 -14.02
C ARG A 140 -3.69 11.68 -12.74
N LEU A 141 -4.41 10.55 -12.71
CA LEU A 141 -5.19 10.12 -11.56
C LEU A 141 -4.29 9.76 -10.37
N VAL A 142 -3.22 8.99 -10.61
CA VAL A 142 -2.20 8.65 -9.60
C VAL A 142 -1.55 9.92 -9.05
N ARG A 143 -1.22 10.91 -9.89
CA ARG A 143 -0.69 12.19 -9.41
C ARG A 143 -1.68 12.98 -8.55
N LYS A 144 -2.98 12.89 -8.85
CA LYS A 144 -4.03 13.54 -8.04
C LYS A 144 -4.19 12.85 -6.67
N PHE A 145 -4.10 11.53 -6.65
CA PHE A 145 -4.23 10.70 -5.46
C PHE A 145 -2.91 9.97 -5.16
N ASP A 146 -1.83 10.74 -5.03
CA ASP A 146 -0.48 10.20 -4.89
C ASP A 146 -0.38 9.34 -3.62
N PRO A 147 -0.17 8.01 -3.74
CA PRO A 147 -0.10 7.13 -2.58
C PRO A 147 1.11 7.41 -1.71
N ALA A 148 2.26 7.78 -2.28
CA ALA A 148 3.45 8.12 -1.51
C ALA A 148 3.19 9.37 -0.67
N ALA A 149 2.60 10.42 -1.26
CA ALA A 149 2.26 11.63 -0.52
C ALA A 149 1.11 11.45 0.47
N ARG A 150 0.17 10.54 0.21
CA ARG A 150 -0.88 10.16 1.16
C ARG A 150 -0.26 9.47 2.38
N ASP A 151 0.57 8.46 2.16
CA ASP A 151 1.15 7.63 3.22
C ASP A 151 2.15 8.45 4.05
N GLU A 152 2.97 9.30 3.43
CA GLU A 152 3.89 10.22 4.11
C GLU A 152 3.17 11.20 5.05
N ARG A 153 2.01 11.73 4.63
CA ARG A 153 1.19 12.62 5.47
C ARG A 153 0.50 11.87 6.62
N ASN A 154 0.37 10.55 6.50
CA ASN A 154 -0.29 9.72 7.50
C ASN A 154 0.67 9.34 8.63
N ARG A 155 0.92 10.30 9.53
CA ARG A 155 1.76 10.10 10.72
C ARG A 155 1.31 8.94 11.61
N ALA A 156 0.00 8.66 11.66
CA ALA A 156 -0.51 7.53 12.44
C ALA A 156 -0.06 6.18 11.83
N LEU A 157 -0.13 6.04 10.50
CA LEU A 157 0.35 4.86 9.79
C LEU A 157 1.86 4.67 9.93
N GLY A 158 2.65 5.74 9.76
CA GLY A 158 4.10 5.71 9.95
C GLY A 158 4.47 5.20 11.35
N ARG A 159 3.91 5.83 12.38
CA ARG A 159 4.15 5.45 13.78
C ARG A 159 3.75 4.00 14.09
N LEU A 160 2.59 3.54 13.60
CA LEU A 160 2.16 2.15 13.79
C LEU A 160 3.11 1.16 13.11
N GLY A 161 3.64 1.52 11.95
CA GLY A 161 4.63 0.73 11.23
C GLY A 161 5.96 0.63 11.98
N GLU A 162 6.49 1.76 12.43
CA GLU A 162 7.73 1.82 13.23
C GLU A 162 7.60 1.00 14.52
N GLU A 163 6.49 1.14 15.25
CA GLU A 163 6.21 0.34 16.45
C GLU A 163 6.17 -1.17 16.15
N ARG A 164 5.54 -1.55 15.02
CA ARG A 164 5.47 -2.94 14.58
C ARG A 164 6.86 -3.52 14.29
N VAL A 165 7.72 -2.75 13.63
CA VAL A 165 9.11 -3.16 13.31
C VAL A 165 9.93 -3.28 14.59
N LEU A 166 9.82 -2.31 15.51
CA LEU A 166 10.49 -2.35 16.81
C LEU A 166 10.17 -3.65 17.55
N LYS A 167 8.87 -3.95 17.74
CA LYS A 167 8.42 -5.19 18.40
C LYS A 167 8.91 -6.43 17.66
N SER A 168 8.82 -6.44 16.33
CA SER A 168 9.30 -7.56 15.50
C SER A 168 10.78 -7.85 15.70
N GLU A 169 11.63 -6.83 15.71
CA GLU A 169 13.08 -6.99 15.85
C GLU A 169 13.47 -7.43 17.27
N GLN A 170 12.76 -6.96 18.30
CA GLN A 170 12.92 -7.47 19.65
C GLN A 170 12.54 -8.96 19.76
N VAL A 171 11.37 -9.35 19.23
CA VAL A 171 10.94 -10.76 19.22
C VAL A 171 11.92 -11.63 18.44
N ARG A 172 12.40 -11.17 17.28
CA ARG A 172 13.43 -11.85 16.49
C ARG A 172 14.69 -12.11 17.32
N LEU A 173 15.23 -11.10 17.99
CA LEU A 173 16.46 -11.24 18.79
C LEU A 173 16.26 -12.15 20.01
N ARG A 174 15.11 -12.08 20.70
CA ARG A 174 14.77 -13.01 21.79
C ARG A 174 14.67 -14.46 21.29
N GLY A 175 14.04 -14.67 20.13
CA GLY A 175 13.96 -15.98 19.48
C GLY A 175 15.33 -16.58 19.13
N GLU A 176 16.33 -15.73 18.91
CA GLU A 176 17.74 -16.11 18.66
C GLU A 176 18.58 -16.18 19.96
N GLY A 177 17.95 -16.12 21.13
CA GLY A 177 18.65 -16.18 22.44
C GLY A 177 19.47 -14.93 22.79
N ARG A 178 19.21 -13.79 22.11
CA ARG A 178 19.91 -12.52 22.32
C ARG A 178 19.05 -11.50 23.04
N ASP A 179 18.54 -11.85 24.22
CA ASP A 179 17.79 -10.94 25.10
C ASP A 179 18.58 -9.66 25.46
N ASP A 180 19.90 -9.78 25.52
CA ASP A 180 20.82 -8.66 25.76
C ASP A 180 20.77 -7.62 24.64
N LEU A 181 20.65 -8.06 23.37
CA LEU A 181 20.49 -7.17 22.21
C LEU A 181 19.05 -6.73 22.03
N ALA A 182 18.07 -7.59 22.30
CA ALA A 182 16.66 -7.25 22.20
C ALA A 182 16.31 -6.03 23.09
N ARG A 183 16.92 -5.93 24.28
CA ARG A 183 16.80 -4.78 25.19
C ARG A 183 17.48 -3.50 24.69
N LYS A 184 18.39 -3.60 23.72
CA LYS A 184 19.12 -2.47 23.13
C LYS A 184 18.50 -1.94 21.84
N VAL A 185 17.46 -2.61 21.30
CA VAL A 185 16.75 -2.12 20.12
C VAL A 185 16.06 -0.80 20.48
N ARG A 186 16.29 0.26 19.69
CA ARG A 186 15.80 1.63 19.99
C ARG A 186 14.96 2.18 18.84
N TRP A 187 13.99 3.02 19.21
CA TRP A 187 13.20 3.81 18.27
C TRP A 187 13.83 5.20 18.15
N VAL A 188 14.83 5.31 17.27
CA VAL A 188 15.68 6.50 17.13
C VAL A 188 14.89 7.70 16.63
N ALA A 189 14.01 7.53 15.65
CA ALA A 189 13.16 8.64 15.17
C ALA A 189 12.30 9.25 16.29
N GLN A 190 11.81 8.44 17.23
CA GLN A 190 11.02 8.93 18.37
C GLN A 190 11.89 9.61 19.44
N GLU A 191 13.11 9.14 19.66
CA GLU A 191 14.00 9.62 20.73
C GLU A 191 14.84 10.83 20.33
N GLU A 192 15.35 10.84 19.08
CA GLU A 192 16.35 11.79 18.57
C GLU A 192 15.83 12.63 17.38
N GLY A 193 14.66 12.30 16.84
CA GLY A 193 14.06 12.91 15.65
C GLY A 193 14.61 12.39 14.32
N ASP A 194 14.13 12.95 13.21
CA ASP A 194 14.40 12.45 11.85
C ASP A 194 15.84 12.74 11.34
N GLY A 195 16.68 13.35 12.17
CA GLY A 195 18.04 13.76 11.83
C GLY A 195 19.04 12.62 11.68
N ALA A 196 18.73 11.42 12.20
CA ALA A 196 19.63 10.28 12.18
C ALA A 196 19.70 9.55 10.82
N GLY A 197 18.66 9.67 9.99
CA GLY A 197 18.58 9.03 8.67
C GLY A 197 18.11 7.57 8.70
N TYR A 198 17.54 7.13 9.83
CA TYR A 198 16.89 5.83 10.01
C TYR A 198 15.96 5.87 11.24
N ASP A 199 14.98 4.98 11.32
CA ASP A 199 13.98 4.97 12.41
C ASP A 199 14.33 4.05 13.57
N ILE A 200 14.79 2.82 13.28
CA ILE A 200 15.01 1.78 14.29
C ILE A 200 16.47 1.31 14.27
N LEU A 201 17.13 1.38 15.43
CA LEU A 201 18.41 0.71 15.67
C LEU A 201 18.13 -0.72 16.13
N SER A 202 18.67 -1.70 15.41
CA SER A 202 18.60 -3.13 15.72
C SER A 202 19.99 -3.77 15.60
N PHE A 203 20.08 -5.09 15.77
CA PHE A 203 21.34 -5.81 15.75
C PHE A 203 21.25 -7.14 14.98
N THR A 204 22.36 -7.57 14.40
CA THR A 204 22.53 -8.96 13.95
C THR A 204 22.66 -9.88 15.17
N VAL A 205 22.53 -11.19 14.96
CA VAL A 205 22.78 -12.18 16.05
C VAL A 205 24.22 -12.15 16.55
N ARG A 206 25.15 -11.57 15.78
CA ARG A 206 26.55 -11.34 16.16
C ARG A 206 26.75 -10.04 16.94
N GLY A 207 25.74 -9.16 16.99
CA GLY A 207 25.79 -7.87 17.67
C GLY A 207 26.21 -6.69 16.79
N GLU A 208 26.30 -6.87 15.47
CA GLU A 208 26.57 -5.77 14.55
C GLU A 208 25.31 -4.90 14.41
N GLU A 209 25.49 -3.59 14.33
CA GLU A 209 24.38 -2.63 14.21
C GLU A 209 23.63 -2.79 12.88
N ARG A 210 22.32 -2.64 12.95
CA ARG A 210 21.41 -2.57 11.80
C ARG A 210 20.59 -1.30 11.92
N PHE A 211 20.57 -0.51 10.86
CA PHE A 211 19.84 0.76 10.79
C PHE A 211 18.64 0.55 9.88
N LEU A 212 17.43 0.64 10.42
CA LEU A 212 16.22 0.30 9.69
C LEU A 212 15.42 1.57 9.43
N GLU A 213 15.26 1.91 8.17
CA GLU A 213 14.35 2.96 7.70
C GLU A 213 12.99 2.32 7.35
N VAL A 214 11.95 2.66 8.08
CA VAL A 214 10.63 2.02 8.02
C VAL A 214 9.74 2.78 7.06
N LYS A 215 9.27 2.10 6.01
CA LYS A 215 8.30 2.66 5.05
C LYS A 215 7.03 1.83 5.12
N THR A 216 5.89 2.46 5.40
CA THR A 216 4.63 1.75 5.66
C THR A 216 3.55 2.21 4.70
N THR A 217 2.84 1.25 4.10
CA THR A 217 1.69 1.52 3.24
C THR A 217 0.51 0.60 3.57
N ALA A 218 -0.71 1.09 3.35
CA ALA A 218 -1.90 0.25 3.30
C ALA A 218 -2.05 -0.48 1.94
N GLY A 219 -1.33 -0.03 0.91
CA GLY A 219 -1.32 -0.62 -0.40
C GLY A 219 -0.42 -1.85 -0.51
N HIS A 220 -0.22 -2.30 -1.75
CA HIS A 220 0.55 -3.50 -2.06
C HIS A 220 2.08 -3.27 -1.99
N MET A 221 2.85 -4.35 -2.13
CA MET A 221 4.32 -4.34 -1.97
C MET A 221 5.10 -3.39 -2.91
N GLN A 222 4.51 -2.95 -4.02
CA GLN A 222 5.16 -2.07 -5.01
C GLN A 222 4.64 -0.62 -4.97
N THR A 223 3.75 -0.29 -4.03
CA THR A 223 3.26 1.09 -3.89
C THR A 223 4.44 2.05 -3.69
N PRO A 224 4.53 3.17 -4.44
CA PRO A 224 5.62 4.13 -4.31
C PRO A 224 5.75 4.69 -2.89
N PHE A 225 6.93 5.24 -2.58
CA PHE A 225 7.23 5.85 -1.29
C PHE A 225 8.36 6.87 -1.45
N PHE A 226 8.41 7.86 -0.56
CA PHE A 226 9.51 8.81 -0.53
C PHE A 226 10.69 8.30 0.29
N ILE A 227 11.88 8.73 -0.12
CA ILE A 227 13.12 8.57 0.62
C ILE A 227 13.70 9.97 0.77
N SER A 228 14.04 10.36 2.00
CA SER A 228 14.65 11.67 2.24
C SER A 228 16.11 11.70 1.77
N ARG A 229 16.65 12.91 1.59
CA ARG A 229 18.09 13.09 1.29
C ARG A 229 18.95 12.49 2.41
N ASN A 230 18.51 12.61 3.66
CA ASN A 230 19.27 12.14 4.82
C ASN A 230 19.34 10.61 4.83
N GLU A 231 18.21 9.93 4.63
CA GLU A 231 18.13 8.47 4.49
C GLU A 231 19.01 7.96 3.36
N LYS A 232 18.96 8.61 2.18
CA LYS A 232 19.78 8.22 1.04
C LYS A 232 21.28 8.35 1.35
N ASN A 233 21.70 9.48 1.92
CA ASN A 233 23.09 9.70 2.28
C ASN A 233 23.55 8.67 3.34
N PHE A 234 22.75 8.44 4.37
CA PHE A 234 23.08 7.48 5.42
C PHE A 234 23.17 6.03 4.89
N ALA A 235 22.31 5.67 3.92
CA ALA A 235 22.37 4.38 3.22
C ALA A 235 23.70 4.18 2.47
N GLU A 236 24.26 5.25 1.89
CA GLU A 236 25.57 5.24 1.22
C GLU A 236 26.73 5.20 2.23
N GLU A 237 26.59 5.84 3.39
CA GLU A 237 27.60 5.87 4.45
C GLU A 237 27.69 4.53 5.22
N ARG A 238 26.57 3.84 5.43
CA ARG A 238 26.48 2.60 6.22
C ARG A 238 25.83 1.45 5.43
N PRO A 239 26.37 1.05 4.26
CA PRO A 239 25.72 0.09 3.36
C PRO A 239 25.55 -1.32 3.96
N ASP A 240 26.47 -1.74 4.83
CA ASP A 240 26.44 -3.07 5.43
C ASP A 240 25.28 -3.23 6.44
N GLY A 241 24.98 -2.16 7.18
CA GLY A 241 23.99 -2.16 8.26
C GLY A 241 22.63 -1.55 7.88
N PHE A 242 22.58 -0.61 6.95
CA PHE A 242 21.36 0.12 6.58
C PHE A 242 20.41 -0.75 5.76
N ARG A 243 19.12 -0.77 6.11
CA ARG A 243 18.09 -1.42 5.31
C ARG A 243 16.82 -0.57 5.30
N ILE A 244 16.20 -0.43 4.13
CA ILE A 244 14.79 -0.03 4.09
C ILE A 244 13.96 -1.23 4.50
N PHE A 245 13.09 -1.06 5.49
CA PHE A 245 12.14 -2.04 5.98
C PHE A 245 10.75 -1.64 5.47
N ARG A 246 10.29 -2.30 4.41
CA ARG A 246 9.01 -1.98 3.79
C ARG A 246 7.90 -2.83 4.38
N LEU A 247 6.93 -2.18 5.02
CA LEU A 247 5.64 -2.75 5.42
C LEU A 247 4.57 -2.44 4.37
N TYR A 248 3.80 -3.45 4.00
CA TYR A 248 2.71 -3.34 3.02
C TYR A 248 1.52 -4.21 3.43
N ASP A 249 0.38 -3.99 2.78
CA ASP A 249 -0.93 -4.54 3.14
C ASP A 249 -1.25 -4.33 4.64
N PHE A 250 -0.72 -3.25 5.23
CA PHE A 250 -0.69 -3.03 6.69
C PHE A 250 -2.08 -2.94 7.33
N ALA A 251 -3.07 -2.54 6.53
CA ALA A 251 -4.48 -2.47 6.87
C ALA A 251 -5.15 -3.82 7.16
N LYS A 252 -4.68 -4.89 6.51
CA LYS A 252 -5.32 -6.21 6.51
C LYS A 252 -4.41 -7.25 7.15
N GLU A 253 -3.24 -7.44 6.56
CA GLU A 253 -2.28 -8.47 6.93
C GLU A 253 -0.88 -7.91 6.67
N PRO A 254 -0.25 -7.28 7.68
CA PRO A 254 1.06 -6.68 7.51
C PRO A 254 2.10 -7.68 7.01
N LYS A 255 2.64 -7.39 5.84
CA LYS A 255 3.75 -8.13 5.25
C LYS A 255 4.95 -7.23 5.13
N ALA A 256 6.12 -7.85 5.07
CA ALA A 256 7.37 -7.12 5.08
C ALA A 256 8.38 -7.66 4.06
N PHE A 257 9.21 -6.77 3.55
CA PHE A 257 10.48 -7.11 2.90
C PHE A 257 11.54 -6.06 3.25
N LYS A 258 12.81 -6.36 2.99
CA LYS A 258 13.93 -5.46 3.24
C LYS A 258 14.69 -5.16 1.94
N ILE A 259 15.16 -3.92 1.78
CA ILE A 259 16.06 -3.52 0.68
C ILE A 259 17.41 -3.13 1.27
N ALA A 260 18.49 -3.69 0.71
CA ALA A 260 19.85 -3.33 1.05
C ALA A 260 20.43 -2.33 0.04
N PRO A 261 21.35 -1.45 0.46
CA PRO A 261 22.18 -0.67 -0.44
C PRO A 261 23.02 -1.56 -1.38
N PRO A 262 23.37 -1.08 -2.59
CA PRO A 262 22.93 0.19 -3.18
C PRO A 262 21.43 0.16 -3.53
N LEU A 263 20.69 1.20 -3.15
CA LEU A 263 19.22 1.21 -3.22
C LEU A 263 18.72 1.13 -4.67
N GLU A 264 19.49 1.72 -5.59
CA GLU A 264 19.27 1.72 -7.03
C GLU A 264 19.35 0.31 -7.65
N SER A 265 19.85 -0.69 -6.93
CA SER A 265 19.77 -2.09 -7.39
C SER A 265 18.33 -2.59 -7.45
N ARG A 266 17.45 -2.07 -6.58
CA ARG A 266 16.04 -2.49 -6.44
C ARG A 266 15.05 -1.38 -6.74
N LEU A 267 15.44 -0.12 -6.58
CA LEU A 267 14.55 1.03 -6.74
C LEU A 267 14.88 1.85 -8.00
N ILE A 268 13.89 2.61 -8.44
CA ILE A 268 14.04 3.73 -9.38
C ILE A 268 13.83 4.98 -8.54
N LEU A 269 14.80 5.88 -8.52
CA LEU A 269 14.76 7.10 -7.69
C LEU A 269 14.49 8.31 -8.58
N ASP A 270 13.31 8.89 -8.44
CA ASP A 270 12.91 10.12 -9.12
C ASP A 270 13.04 11.33 -8.19
N ALA A 271 13.44 12.47 -8.73
CA ALA A 271 13.49 13.72 -7.96
C ALA A 271 12.06 14.20 -7.65
N ALA A 272 11.66 14.14 -6.38
CA ALA A 272 10.33 14.55 -5.95
C ALA A 272 10.25 16.03 -5.52
N ASN A 273 11.29 16.54 -4.86
CA ASN A 273 11.30 17.89 -4.28
C ASN A 273 12.58 18.65 -4.67
N TYR A 274 12.43 19.93 -5.02
CA TYR A 274 13.53 20.85 -5.22
C TYR A 274 13.76 21.68 -3.96
N ARG A 275 15.02 21.78 -3.52
CA ARG A 275 15.42 22.77 -2.50
C ARG A 275 15.93 24.02 -3.23
N ALA A 276 15.23 25.14 -3.06
CA ALA A 276 15.72 26.45 -3.47
C ALA A 276 16.47 27.12 -2.32
N SER A 277 17.55 27.85 -2.62
CA SER A 277 18.30 28.64 -1.63
C SER A 277 18.85 29.92 -2.26
N PHE A 278 18.99 30.97 -1.44
CA PHE A 278 19.66 32.24 -1.79
C PHE A 278 21.16 32.23 -1.45
N ARG A 279 21.72 31.04 -1.19
CA ARG A 279 23.12 30.85 -0.81
C ARG A 279 23.98 30.70 -2.05
#